data_AF-A0AAJ5D175-F1
#
_entry.id   AF-A0AAJ5D175-F1
#
_cell.length_a   1.000
_cell.length_b   1.000
_cell.length_c   1.000
_cell.angle_alpha   90.00
_cell.angle_beta   90.00
_cell.angle_gamma   90.00
#
_symmetry.space_group_name_H-M   'P 1'
#
loop_
_entity.id
_entity.type
_entity.pdbx_description
1 polymer ?
#
loop_
_entity_poly.entity_id
_entity_poly.type
_entity_poly.pdbx_seq_one_letter_code
_entity_poly.pdbx_strand_id
1 'polypeptide(L)'
;MRDDALRPAYCQTTPVTARRRSRTNAAPFSFLSFSLPHRAALRMAAAFAVFAVGASAGATAHAAGNYCRYATVGGASVERMTVCVHRQAFDNDVYVLRLDGKTALRGTDEEVAHGVFGRVGNRLVAMRCEAEAVPARVSPAVAQALSWQTGVRVQRITDALGSVETGRRCSVKIDGADAGMLTFAFN
;
A
#
# COMPACT_ATOMS: atom_id res chain seq x y z
N MET A 1 -4.15 -51.55 34.83
CA MET A 1 -3.43 -50.51 35.59
C MET A 1 -3.77 -49.17 34.95
N ARG A 2 -4.52 -48.35 35.70
CA ARG A 2 -4.67 -46.88 35.69
C ARG A 2 -4.89 -46.12 34.37
N ASP A 3 -6.10 -45.58 34.28
CA ASP A 3 -6.40 -44.25 33.75
C ASP A 3 -5.46 -43.17 34.33
N ASP A 4 -5.08 -42.18 33.53
CA ASP A 4 -4.78 -40.85 34.04
C ASP A 4 -5.27 -39.77 33.07
N ALA A 5 -6.06 -38.87 33.65
CA ALA A 5 -6.85 -37.84 33.01
C ALA A 5 -6.10 -36.50 32.97
N LEU A 6 -6.52 -35.65 32.03
CA LEU A 6 -6.73 -34.20 32.18
C LEU A 6 -5.65 -33.37 32.93
N ARG A 7 -4.88 -32.56 32.18
CA ARG A 7 -4.86 -31.08 32.35
C ARG A 7 -4.01 -30.33 31.30
N PRO A 8 -4.52 -29.24 30.70
CA PRO A 8 -3.70 -28.20 30.10
C PRO A 8 -3.11 -27.29 31.19
N ALA A 9 -1.81 -27.06 31.15
CA ALA A 9 -1.16 -26.04 31.96
C ALA A 9 -1.46 -24.65 31.36
N TYR A 10 -2.19 -23.85 32.13
CA TYR A 10 -2.30 -22.40 31.99
C TYR A 10 -0.90 -21.77 32.04
N CYS A 11 -0.55 -20.95 31.05
CA CYS A 11 0.43 -19.88 31.22
C CYS A 11 -0.25 -18.55 30.91
N GLN A 12 -0.57 -17.82 31.98
CA GLN A 12 -0.83 -16.39 31.95
C GLN A 12 0.51 -15.67 31.78
N THR A 13 0.64 -14.84 30.74
CA THR A 13 1.65 -13.78 30.72
C THR A 13 0.93 -12.45 30.55
N THR A 14 1.14 -11.60 31.54
CA THR A 14 0.53 -10.30 31.80
C THR A 14 0.89 -9.25 30.74
N PRO A 15 0.01 -8.26 30.47
CA PRO A 15 0.36 -7.10 29.66
C PRO A 15 1.12 -6.08 30.52
N VAL A 16 2.41 -5.87 30.21
CA VAL A 16 3.17 -4.76 30.80
C VAL A 16 2.77 -3.46 30.10
N THR A 17 2.01 -2.66 30.83
CA THR A 17 1.68 -1.27 30.55
C THR A 17 2.92 -0.38 30.66
N ALA A 18 3.61 -0.11 29.54
CA ALA A 18 4.68 0.88 29.49
C ALA A 18 4.13 2.28 29.13
N ARG A 19 3.56 2.94 30.14
CA ARG A 19 3.12 4.35 30.09
C ARG A 19 4.36 5.26 30.14
N ARG A 20 4.97 5.58 29.00
CA ARG A 20 6.03 6.62 28.93
C ARG A 20 5.42 8.00 29.16
N ARG A 21 5.54 8.49 30.39
CA ARG A 21 5.39 9.92 30.72
C ARG A 21 6.60 10.67 30.17
N SER A 22 6.39 11.51 29.16
CA SER A 22 7.35 12.51 28.74
C SER A 22 7.49 13.55 29.87
N ARG A 23 8.59 13.48 30.62
CA ARG A 23 9.01 14.55 31.51
C ARG A 23 9.68 15.63 30.67
N THR A 24 9.03 16.78 30.60
CA THR A 24 9.58 18.05 30.12
C THR A 24 10.67 18.49 31.09
N ASN A 25 11.94 18.31 30.71
CA ASN A 25 13.04 18.96 31.41
C ASN A 25 13.10 20.41 30.94
N ALA A 26 12.64 21.32 31.80
CA ALA A 26 12.96 22.73 31.71
C ALA A 26 14.46 22.89 31.97
N ALA A 27 15.21 23.27 30.92
CA ALA A 27 16.58 23.71 31.06
C ALA A 27 16.57 25.16 31.58
N PRO A 28 17.28 25.49 32.69
CA PRO A 28 17.48 26.87 33.08
C PRO A 28 18.56 27.47 32.20
N PHE A 29 18.16 28.47 31.41
CA PHE A 29 19.05 29.41 30.75
C PHE A 29 19.83 30.18 31.82
N SER A 30 21.16 30.14 31.74
CA SER A 30 22.02 31.11 32.44
C SER A 30 23.41 31.16 31.80
N PHE A 31 23.65 32.34 31.21
CA PHE A 31 24.92 33.03 30.91
C PHE A 31 25.93 32.37 29.96
N LEU A 32 26.17 33.06 28.84
CA LEU A 32 27.47 33.67 28.55
C LEU A 32 27.27 34.82 27.56
N SER A 33 27.45 36.03 28.07
CA SER A 33 27.50 37.29 27.34
C SER A 33 28.83 37.39 26.61
N PHE A 34 28.81 37.32 25.28
CA PHE A 34 29.92 37.79 24.44
C PHE A 34 29.42 38.93 23.55
N SER A 35 29.92 40.12 23.86
CA SER A 35 29.77 41.36 23.12
C SER A 35 30.47 41.26 21.77
N LEU A 36 29.70 41.37 20.68
CA LEU A 36 30.21 41.53 19.31
C LEU A 36 29.64 42.82 18.68
N PRO A 37 30.47 43.57 17.93
CA PRO A 37 30.17 44.94 17.51
C PRO A 37 29.03 45.03 16.48
N HIS A 38 28.21 46.06 16.68
CA HIS A 38 26.89 46.33 16.09
C HIS A 38 26.84 46.71 14.59
N ARG A 39 27.78 46.27 13.74
CA ARG A 39 27.81 46.69 12.31
C ARG A 39 28.09 45.61 11.27
N ALA A 40 27.68 44.37 11.52
CA ALA A 40 27.70 43.31 10.49
C ALA A 40 26.43 42.44 10.42
N ALA A 41 25.35 42.83 11.11
CA ALA A 41 24.13 42.02 11.24
C ALA A 41 23.09 42.19 10.10
N LEU A 42 23.45 42.81 8.98
CA LEU A 42 22.50 43.14 7.89
C LEU A 42 22.82 42.52 6.52
N ARG A 43 23.75 41.55 6.45
CA ARG A 43 24.08 40.85 5.20
C ARG A 43 24.06 39.32 5.26
N MET A 44 23.51 38.73 6.34
CA MET A 44 23.27 37.28 6.44
C MET A 44 21.81 36.93 6.75
N ALA A 45 20.87 37.81 6.40
CA ALA A 45 19.44 37.50 6.40
C ALA A 45 18.90 37.18 4.98
N ALA A 46 19.75 37.25 3.94
CA ALA A 46 19.34 37.10 2.54
C ALA A 46 19.76 35.76 1.89
N ALA A 47 20.37 34.82 2.64
CA ALA A 47 20.91 33.58 2.07
C ALA A 47 20.23 32.29 2.56
N PHE A 48 19.19 32.37 3.40
CA PHE A 48 18.47 31.18 3.91
C PHE A 48 16.96 31.20 3.64
N ALA A 49 16.47 32.13 2.81
CA ALA A 49 15.04 32.29 2.52
C ALA A 49 14.62 31.76 1.13
N VAL A 50 15.44 30.93 0.49
CA VAL A 50 15.10 30.25 -0.77
C VAL A 50 15.39 28.77 -0.58
N PHE A 51 14.43 27.91 -0.94
CA PHE A 51 14.40 26.44 -0.77
C PHE A 51 13.69 25.89 0.49
N ALA A 52 12.51 26.42 0.78
CA ALA A 52 11.44 25.63 1.40
C ALA A 52 10.34 25.27 0.38
N VAL A 53 10.73 24.95 -0.86
CA VAL A 53 9.80 24.49 -1.91
C VAL A 53 9.87 22.97 -1.98
N GLY A 54 8.91 22.35 -1.30
CA GLY A 54 8.24 21.11 -1.67
C GLY A 54 9.10 20.00 -2.27
N ALA A 55 9.76 19.22 -1.42
CA ALA A 55 9.92 17.80 -1.70
C ALA A 55 8.59 17.09 -1.41
N SER A 56 7.55 17.34 -2.23
CA SER A 56 6.48 16.36 -2.36
C SER A 56 7.08 15.21 -3.17
N ALA A 57 7.81 14.33 -2.50
CA ALA A 57 7.89 12.96 -2.96
C ALA A 57 6.43 12.55 -3.13
N GLY A 58 6.00 12.33 -4.38
CA GLY A 58 4.68 11.83 -4.67
C GLY A 58 4.58 10.44 -4.07
N ALA A 59 4.29 10.36 -2.78
CA ALA A 59 3.52 9.26 -2.27
C ALA A 59 2.25 9.32 -3.10
N THR A 60 2.15 8.44 -4.10
CA THR A 60 0.87 8.06 -4.65
C THR A 60 0.05 7.69 -3.44
N ALA A 61 -0.81 8.62 -3.00
CA ALA A 61 -1.68 8.39 -1.88
C ALA A 61 -2.52 7.19 -2.32
N HIS A 62 -2.24 6.03 -1.74
CA HIS A 62 -3.03 4.84 -1.98
C HIS A 62 -4.40 5.15 -1.37
N ALA A 63 -5.28 5.71 -2.20
CA ALA A 63 -6.57 6.15 -1.77
C ALA A 63 -7.36 4.91 -1.37
N ALA A 64 -7.66 4.80 -0.07
CA ALA A 64 -8.56 3.78 0.42
C ALA A 64 -9.91 3.93 -0.31
N GLY A 65 -10.49 2.82 -0.75
CA GLY A 65 -11.65 2.87 -1.62
C GLY A 65 -12.26 1.50 -1.89
N ASN A 66 -13.48 1.49 -2.41
CA ASN A 66 -14.19 0.27 -2.77
C ASN A 66 -14.54 0.31 -4.25
N TYR A 67 -14.05 -0.67 -5.03
CA TYR A 67 -14.24 -0.72 -6.47
C TYR A 67 -14.81 -2.08 -6.85
N CYS A 68 -15.98 -2.10 -7.48
CA CYS A 68 -16.58 -3.35 -7.96
C CYS A 68 -16.70 -3.34 -9.48
N ARG A 69 -16.29 -4.45 -10.10
CA ARG A 69 -16.53 -4.74 -11.51
C ARG A 69 -17.39 -5.99 -11.61
N TYR A 70 -18.20 -6.05 -12.65
CA TYR A 70 -19.10 -7.16 -12.91
C TYR A 70 -18.88 -7.69 -14.32
N ALA A 71 -19.10 -8.99 -14.49
CA ALA A 71 -19.13 -9.68 -15.76
C ALA A 71 -20.26 -10.72 -15.72
N THR A 72 -20.83 -11.03 -16.88
CA THR A 72 -21.83 -12.10 -17.02
C THR A 72 -21.14 -13.34 -17.57
N VAL A 73 -21.30 -14.47 -16.88
CA VAL A 73 -20.80 -15.76 -17.37
C VAL A 73 -21.82 -16.32 -18.37
N GLY A 74 -21.36 -16.66 -19.58
CA GLY A 74 -22.24 -17.14 -20.65
C GLY A 74 -22.65 -18.60 -20.46
N GLY A 75 -23.92 -18.86 -20.13
CA GLY A 75 -24.51 -20.20 -20.22
C GLY A 75 -25.75 -20.40 -19.35
N ALA A 76 -26.94 -20.26 -19.94
CA ALA A 76 -28.30 -20.69 -19.52
C ALA A 76 -28.83 -20.31 -18.11
N SER A 77 -27.98 -20.08 -17.13
CA SER A 77 -28.21 -19.41 -15.85
C SER A 77 -27.25 -18.24 -15.85
N VAL A 78 -27.74 -17.00 -15.88
CA VAL A 78 -26.90 -15.80 -15.91
C VAL A 78 -26.26 -15.65 -14.53
N GLU A 79 -25.21 -16.43 -14.25
CA GLU A 79 -24.43 -16.29 -13.03
C GLU A 79 -23.77 -14.90 -13.05
N ARG A 80 -24.24 -14.02 -12.18
CA ARG A 80 -23.69 -12.66 -12.09
C ARG A 80 -22.39 -12.74 -11.31
N MET A 81 -21.29 -12.55 -12.02
CA MET A 81 -19.97 -12.50 -11.42
C MET A 81 -19.58 -11.06 -11.09
N THR A 82 -19.15 -10.84 -9.85
CA THR A 82 -18.66 -9.53 -9.39
C THR A 82 -17.34 -9.72 -8.67
N VAL A 83 -16.33 -8.90 -9.00
CA VAL A 83 -15.12 -8.78 -8.20
C VAL A 83 -15.12 -7.40 -7.57
N CYS A 84 -15.00 -7.35 -6.24
CA CYS A 84 -14.85 -6.10 -5.50
C CYS A 84 -13.47 -6.04 -4.87
N VAL A 85 -12.82 -4.88 -4.99
CA VAL A 85 -11.53 -4.56 -4.38
C VAL A 85 -11.78 -3.55 -3.28
N HIS A 86 -11.40 -3.91 -2.06
CA HIS A 86 -11.32 -2.99 -0.94
C HIS A 86 -9.88 -2.53 -0.80
N ARG A 87 -9.60 -1.33 -1.31
CA ARG A 87 -8.28 -0.73 -1.24
C ARG A 87 -8.02 -0.14 0.13
N GLN A 88 -6.84 -0.40 0.66
CA GLN A 88 -6.42 0.06 1.99
C GLN A 88 -5.17 0.94 1.86
N ALA A 89 -5.07 1.96 2.71
CA ALA A 89 -3.99 2.94 2.60
C ALA A 89 -2.65 2.45 3.19
N PHE A 90 -2.71 1.50 4.13
CA PHE A 90 -1.57 1.04 4.93
C PHE A 90 -1.56 -0.48 5.14
N ASP A 91 -2.37 -1.20 4.39
CA ASP A 91 -2.59 -2.64 4.51
C ASP A 91 -2.94 -3.20 3.12
N ASN A 92 -2.99 -4.51 2.97
CA ASN A 92 -3.12 -5.16 1.68
C ASN A 92 -4.53 -5.02 1.13
N ASP A 93 -4.62 -4.73 -0.18
CA ASP A 93 -5.91 -4.61 -0.85
C ASP A 93 -6.64 -5.96 -0.83
N VAL A 94 -7.92 -5.97 -0.46
CA VAL A 94 -8.71 -7.20 -0.34
C VAL A 94 -9.61 -7.38 -1.57
N TYR A 95 -9.44 -8.50 -2.26
CA TYR A 95 -10.22 -8.89 -3.42
C TYR A 95 -11.29 -9.90 -3.00
N VAL A 96 -12.54 -9.64 -3.38
CA VAL A 96 -13.68 -10.52 -3.09
C VAL A 96 -14.38 -10.85 -4.40
N LEU A 97 -14.33 -12.12 -4.79
CA LEU A 97 -15.15 -12.66 -5.88
C LEU A 97 -16.51 -13.05 -5.32
N ARG A 98 -17.56 -12.58 -5.97
CA ARG A 98 -18.95 -12.99 -5.72
C ARG A 98 -19.53 -13.62 -6.98
N LEU A 99 -20.18 -14.76 -6.79
CA LEU A 99 -21.02 -15.41 -7.79
C LEU A 99 -22.46 -15.35 -7.27
N ASP A 100 -23.36 -14.76 -8.06
CA ASP A 100 -24.77 -14.55 -7.68
C ASP A 100 -24.95 -13.81 -6.36
N GLY A 101 -24.07 -12.83 -6.12
CA GLY A 101 -24.08 -12.02 -4.90
C GLY A 101 -23.52 -12.73 -3.65
N LYS A 102 -23.21 -14.02 -3.72
CA LYS A 102 -22.56 -14.77 -2.63
C LYS A 102 -21.05 -14.75 -2.79
N THR A 103 -20.33 -14.57 -1.69
CA THR A 103 -18.86 -14.64 -1.70
C THR A 103 -18.40 -16.04 -2.07
N ALA A 104 -17.65 -16.13 -3.16
CA ALA A 104 -17.07 -17.36 -3.69
C ALA A 104 -15.60 -17.51 -3.25
N LEU A 105 -14.81 -16.45 -3.43
CA LEU A 105 -13.40 -16.41 -3.05
C LEU A 105 -13.07 -15.05 -2.42
N ARG A 106 -12.03 -15.05 -1.59
CA ARG A 106 -11.44 -13.85 -1.01
C ARG A 106 -9.93 -14.04 -0.94
N GLY A 107 -9.17 -12.99 -1.21
CA GLY A 107 -7.72 -12.96 -0.99
C GLY A 107 -7.16 -11.55 -0.93
N THR A 108 -5.96 -11.40 -0.39
CA THR A 108 -5.17 -10.16 -0.50
C THR A 108 -4.61 -10.01 -1.92
N ASP A 109 -4.10 -8.83 -2.23
CA ASP A 109 -3.52 -8.51 -3.52
C ASP A 109 -2.32 -9.40 -3.87
N GLU A 110 -1.52 -9.86 -2.90
CA GLU A 110 -0.48 -10.85 -3.13
C GLU A 110 -1.03 -12.26 -3.35
N GLU A 111 -2.02 -12.68 -2.56
CA GLU A 111 -2.63 -14.01 -2.70
C GLU A 111 -3.27 -14.16 -4.09
N VAL A 112 -4.02 -13.15 -4.54
CA VAL A 112 -4.66 -13.18 -5.86
C VAL A 112 -3.67 -13.03 -7.00
N ALA A 113 -2.50 -12.42 -6.80
CA ALA A 113 -1.45 -12.36 -7.82
C ALA A 113 -0.89 -13.75 -8.16
N HIS A 114 -0.75 -14.61 -7.14
CA HIS A 114 -0.36 -16.01 -7.29
C HIS A 114 -1.53 -16.91 -7.70
N GLY A 115 -2.76 -16.46 -7.45
CA GLY A 115 -4.00 -17.15 -7.77
C GLY A 115 -4.58 -17.83 -6.54
N VAL A 116 -5.89 -17.62 -6.33
CA VAL A 116 -6.68 -18.24 -5.26
C VAL A 116 -7.70 -19.19 -5.85
N PHE A 117 -7.99 -20.28 -5.14
CA PHE A 117 -8.96 -21.27 -5.59
C PHE A 117 -9.77 -21.81 -4.42
N GLY A 118 -10.97 -22.32 -4.71
CA GLY A 118 -11.88 -22.84 -3.70
C GLY A 118 -13.08 -23.54 -4.33
N ARG A 119 -13.85 -24.26 -3.52
CA ARG A 119 -15.08 -24.91 -3.96
C ARG A 119 -16.30 -24.07 -3.61
N VAL A 120 -17.17 -23.85 -4.58
CA VAL A 120 -18.49 -23.22 -4.40
C VAL A 120 -19.54 -24.23 -4.82
N GLY A 121 -20.19 -24.85 -3.83
CA GLY A 121 -21.00 -26.04 -4.06
C GLY A 121 -20.16 -27.16 -4.66
N ASN A 122 -20.53 -27.63 -5.87
CA ASN A 122 -19.81 -28.69 -6.57
C ASN A 122 -18.75 -28.20 -7.56
N ARG A 123 -18.64 -26.89 -7.77
CA ARG A 123 -17.77 -26.29 -8.77
C ARG A 123 -16.46 -25.82 -8.16
N LEU A 124 -15.36 -26.02 -8.89
CA LEU A 124 -14.06 -25.46 -8.53
C LEU A 124 -13.97 -24.05 -9.12
N VAL A 125 -13.75 -23.05 -8.29
CA VAL A 125 -13.60 -21.65 -8.72
C VAL A 125 -12.16 -21.24 -8.46
N ALA A 126 -11.56 -20.56 -9.43
CA ALA A 126 -10.24 -19.95 -9.31
C ALA A 126 -10.27 -18.50 -9.78
N MET A 127 -9.52 -17.64 -9.10
CA MET A 127 -9.35 -16.23 -9.46
C MET A 127 -7.88 -15.86 -9.40
N ARG A 128 -7.40 -15.14 -10.41
CA ARG A 128 -6.06 -14.55 -10.41
C ARG A 128 -6.12 -13.11 -10.88
N CYS A 129 -5.52 -12.19 -10.12
CA CYS A 129 -5.48 -10.77 -10.44
C CYS A 129 -4.05 -10.30 -10.65
N GLU A 130 -3.72 -9.90 -11.87
CA GLU A 130 -2.39 -9.44 -12.25
C GLU A 130 -2.31 -7.91 -12.21
N ALA A 131 -1.23 -7.38 -11.63
CA ALA A 131 -0.95 -5.96 -11.60
C ALA A 131 -0.66 -5.43 -13.02
N GLU A 132 -1.31 -4.34 -13.38
CA GLU A 132 -1.05 -3.59 -14.59
C GLU A 132 -0.21 -2.37 -14.22
N ALA A 133 1.09 -2.46 -14.50
CA ALA A 133 2.07 -1.45 -14.12
C ALA A 133 2.60 -0.69 -15.34
N VAL A 134 2.73 0.62 -15.19
CA VAL A 134 3.32 1.52 -16.19
C VAL A 134 4.60 2.12 -15.60
N PRO A 135 5.66 2.33 -16.40
CA PRO A 135 6.86 3.00 -15.92
C PRO A 135 6.52 4.31 -15.22
N ALA A 136 7.09 4.52 -14.04
CA ALA A 136 6.92 5.75 -13.29
C ALA A 136 7.40 6.94 -14.14
N ARG A 137 6.48 7.84 -14.49
CA ARG A 137 6.81 9.04 -15.27
C ARG A 137 7.26 10.13 -14.33
N VAL A 138 8.51 10.55 -14.47
CA VAL A 138 9.03 11.75 -13.83
C VAL A 138 9.39 12.75 -14.91
N SER A 139 8.99 14.01 -14.70
CA SER A 139 9.30 15.05 -15.67
C SER A 139 10.81 15.23 -15.78
N PRO A 140 11.35 15.55 -16.98
CA PRO A 140 12.79 15.74 -17.15
C PRO A 140 13.37 16.78 -16.19
N ALA A 141 12.62 17.84 -15.88
CA ALA A 141 13.02 18.87 -14.93
C ALA A 141 13.19 18.32 -13.50
N VAL A 142 12.28 17.46 -13.05
CA VAL A 142 12.37 16.83 -11.71
C VAL A 142 13.52 15.83 -11.66
N ALA A 143 13.70 15.01 -12.70
CA ALA A 143 14.81 14.07 -12.76
C ALA A 143 16.17 14.78 -12.79
N GLN A 144 16.27 15.92 -13.48
CA GLN A 144 17.46 16.77 -13.52
C GLN A 144 17.75 17.41 -12.15
N ALA A 145 16.71 17.92 -11.47
CA ALA A 145 16.85 18.50 -10.13
C ALA A 145 17.32 17.45 -9.10
N LEU A 146 16.73 16.25 -9.14
CA LEU A 146 17.15 15.12 -8.30
C LEU A 146 18.61 14.71 -8.59
N SER A 147 19.04 14.76 -9.85
CA SER A 147 20.42 14.48 -10.25
C SER A 147 21.40 15.46 -9.63
N TRP A 148 21.10 16.76 -9.66
CA TRP A 148 21.94 17.77 -9.03
C TRP A 148 21.99 17.67 -7.50
N GLN A 149 20.88 17.29 -6.86
CA GLN A 149 20.82 17.14 -5.40
C GLN A 149 21.57 15.89 -4.90
N THR A 150 21.47 14.78 -5.62
CA THR A 150 21.99 13.48 -5.17
C THR A 150 23.33 13.11 -5.79
N GLY A 151 23.76 13.81 -6.85
CA GLY A 151 24.93 13.45 -7.66
C GLY A 151 24.72 12.19 -8.51
N VAL A 152 23.53 11.59 -8.48
CA VAL A 152 23.19 10.39 -9.26
C VAL A 152 22.84 10.80 -10.69
N ARG A 153 23.27 10.03 -11.68
CA ARG A 153 22.93 10.29 -13.10
C ARG A 153 21.42 10.18 -13.31
N VAL A 154 20.85 11.08 -14.12
CA VAL A 154 19.43 11.08 -14.51
C VAL A 154 18.94 9.69 -14.93
N GLN A 155 19.72 8.96 -15.73
CA GLN A 155 19.36 7.61 -16.16
C GLN A 155 19.14 6.64 -14.98
N ARG A 156 20.01 6.68 -13.96
CA ARG A 156 19.83 5.83 -12.78
C ARG A 156 18.64 6.27 -11.93
N ILE A 157 18.28 7.55 -11.94
CA ILE A 157 17.09 8.05 -11.26
C ILE A 157 15.85 7.50 -11.95
N THR A 158 15.77 7.59 -13.29
CA THR A 158 14.66 7.02 -14.07
C THR A 158 14.56 5.51 -13.94
N ASP A 159 15.69 4.81 -13.93
CA ASP A 159 15.71 3.35 -13.77
C ASP A 159 15.29 2.93 -12.34
N ALA A 160 15.66 3.72 -11.32
CA ALA A 160 15.30 3.46 -9.92
C ALA A 160 13.84 3.77 -9.58
N LEU A 161 13.16 4.59 -10.38
CA LEU A 161 11.75 4.93 -10.16
C LEU A 161 10.80 3.74 -10.45
N GLY A 162 11.28 2.73 -11.17
CA GLY A 162 10.53 1.49 -11.41
C GLY A 162 9.21 1.70 -12.15
N SER A 163 8.24 0.85 -11.86
CA SER A 163 6.88 0.94 -12.41
C SER A 163 5.88 1.20 -11.30
N VAL A 164 4.86 2.01 -11.60
CA VAL A 164 3.71 2.24 -10.73
C VAL A 164 2.55 1.39 -11.21
N GLU A 165 1.87 0.73 -10.26
CA GLU A 165 0.63 0.03 -10.54
C GLU A 165 -0.46 1.04 -10.91
N THR A 166 -1.02 0.90 -12.10
CA THR A 166 -2.10 1.74 -12.64
C THR A 166 -3.46 1.05 -12.61
N GLY A 167 -3.47 -0.24 -12.29
CA GLY A 167 -4.67 -1.07 -12.35
C GLY A 167 -4.37 -2.54 -12.10
N ARG A 168 -5.41 -3.36 -12.15
CA ARG A 168 -5.32 -4.82 -12.07
C ARG A 168 -6.31 -5.50 -12.99
N ARG A 169 -5.90 -6.66 -13.51
CA ARG A 169 -6.72 -7.53 -14.36
C ARG A 169 -6.99 -8.85 -13.67
N CYS A 170 -8.23 -9.08 -13.30
CA CYS A 170 -8.69 -10.31 -12.66
C CYS A 170 -9.28 -11.26 -13.70
N SER A 171 -8.70 -12.46 -13.82
CA SER A 171 -9.27 -13.59 -14.55
C SER A 171 -9.95 -14.54 -13.56
N VAL A 172 -11.10 -15.08 -13.95
CA VAL A 172 -11.84 -16.06 -13.15
C VAL A 172 -12.09 -17.30 -14.01
N LYS A 173 -11.83 -18.46 -13.42
CA LYS A 173 -12.10 -19.76 -14.01
C LYS A 173 -13.06 -20.54 -13.14
N ILE A 174 -13.99 -21.25 -13.77
CA ILE A 174 -14.88 -22.18 -13.08
C ILE A 174 -14.78 -23.54 -13.76
N ASP A 175 -14.51 -24.58 -12.97
CA ASP A 175 -14.26 -25.95 -13.42
C ASP A 175 -13.17 -26.04 -14.51
N GLY A 176 -12.19 -25.13 -14.44
CA GLY A 176 -11.08 -25.01 -15.39
C GLY A 176 -11.40 -24.19 -16.65
N ALA A 177 -12.67 -23.86 -16.91
CA ALA A 177 -13.08 -23.03 -18.04
C ALA A 177 -13.01 -21.53 -17.71
N ASP A 178 -12.66 -20.70 -18.69
CA ASP A 178 -12.65 -19.24 -18.53
C ASP A 178 -14.08 -18.74 -18.32
N ALA A 179 -14.34 -18.18 -17.14
CA ALA A 179 -15.64 -17.65 -16.74
C ALA A 179 -15.74 -16.14 -16.96
N GLY A 180 -14.61 -15.44 -16.92
CA GLY A 180 -14.54 -14.04 -17.33
C GLY A 180 -13.27 -13.30 -16.91
N MET A 181 -13.19 -12.06 -17.36
CA MET A 181 -12.06 -11.16 -17.14
C MET A 181 -12.57 -9.78 -16.75
N LEU A 182 -12.04 -9.21 -15.66
CA LEU A 182 -12.44 -7.92 -15.13
C LEU A 182 -11.21 -7.02 -14.95
N THR A 183 -11.29 -5.79 -15.44
CA THR A 183 -10.19 -4.81 -15.36
C THR A 183 -10.54 -3.67 -14.42
N PHE A 184 -9.61 -3.34 -13.54
CA PHE A 184 -9.65 -2.21 -12.62
C PHE A 184 -8.59 -1.21 -13.02
N ALA A 185 -8.95 0.07 -13.04
CA ALA A 185 -8.01 1.17 -13.20
C ALA A 185 -8.01 1.96 -11.89
N PHE A 186 -6.83 2.16 -11.32
CA PHE A 186 -6.60 2.85 -10.07
C PHE A 186 -5.89 4.16 -10.40
N ASN A 187 -6.66 5.20 -10.72
CA ASN A 187 -6.15 6.54 -10.97
C ASN A 187 -6.14 7.38 -9.69
#